data_AF-A0A6J5VNH1-F1
#
_entry.id   AF-A0A6J5VNH1-F1
#
_cell.length_a   1.000
_cell.length_b   1.000
_cell.length_c   1.000
_cell.angle_alpha   90.00
_cell.angle_beta   90.00
_cell.angle_gamma   90.00
#
_symmetry.space_group_name_H-M   'P 1'
#
loop_
_entity.id
_entity.type
_entity.pdbx_description
1 polymer ?
#
loop_
_entity_poly.entity_id
_entity_poly.type
_entity_poly.pdbx_seq_one_letter_code
_entity_poly.pdbx_strand_id
1 'polypeptide(L)'
;MAAQSSSSSRRSSASRPTSLFSSWGRHRFAGVDMRIRVKGGGHTSQIYAIRQSIAKALVAFYQKFVDEQSKKEIKDILVRYDRTLLVADPRRCEPKKFGGRGARARFQKSYR
;
A
#
# COMPACT_ATOMS: atom_id res chain seq x y z
N MET A 1 -9.51 -7.23 -47.56
CA MET A 1 -10.54 -6.85 -46.58
C MET A 1 -9.90 -6.79 -45.20
N ALA A 2 -9.49 -5.60 -44.77
CA ALA A 2 -8.80 -5.36 -43.51
C ALA A 2 -9.81 -4.94 -42.44
N ALA A 3 -9.88 -5.67 -41.33
CA ALA A 3 -10.65 -5.27 -40.16
C ALA A 3 -9.73 -4.47 -39.22
N GLN A 4 -9.88 -3.15 -39.25
CA GLN A 4 -9.35 -2.24 -38.23
C GLN A 4 -10.34 -2.25 -37.06
N SER A 5 -9.93 -2.78 -35.90
CA SER A 5 -10.68 -2.63 -34.65
C SER A 5 -9.88 -1.81 -33.64
N SER A 6 -10.39 -0.60 -33.46
CA SER A 6 -10.12 0.40 -32.43
C SER A 6 -10.02 -0.15 -31.01
N SER A 7 -8.90 0.12 -30.33
CA SER A 7 -8.84 0.21 -28.85
C SER A 7 -7.83 1.26 -28.37
N SER A 8 -7.90 2.47 -28.92
CA SER A 8 -7.38 3.68 -28.27
C SER A 8 -8.35 4.18 -27.22
N SER A 9 -8.25 3.72 -25.96
CA SER A 9 -8.69 4.50 -24.80
C SER A 9 -8.14 3.94 -23.48
N ARG A 10 -7.17 4.66 -22.89
CA ARG A 10 -6.89 4.84 -21.45
C ARG A 10 -5.46 5.39 -21.26
N ARG A 11 -5.14 6.46 -21.99
CA ARG A 11 -3.94 7.28 -21.75
C ARG A 11 -4.38 8.73 -21.54
N SER A 12 -5.23 8.96 -20.55
CA SER A 12 -5.74 10.30 -20.22
C SER A 12 -6.29 10.34 -18.78
N SER A 13 -5.38 10.33 -17.81
CA SER A 13 -5.63 10.91 -16.49
C SER A 13 -4.31 11.36 -15.88
N ALA A 14 -3.53 12.11 -16.66
CA ALA A 14 -2.37 12.85 -16.20
C ALA A 14 -2.77 14.33 -16.06
N SER A 15 -3.31 14.69 -14.89
CA SER A 15 -3.29 16.05 -14.32
C SER A 15 -3.90 16.02 -12.92
N ARG A 16 -3.21 15.36 -11.97
CA ARG A 16 -3.42 15.56 -10.53
C ARG A 16 -2.05 15.86 -9.93
N PRO A 17 -1.92 16.91 -9.10
CA PRO A 17 -0.68 17.66 -8.97
C PRO A 17 0.42 16.80 -8.32
N THR A 18 1.36 16.35 -9.14
CA THR A 18 2.60 15.69 -8.71
C THR A 18 3.64 16.69 -8.17
N SER A 19 3.24 17.92 -7.86
CA SER A 19 4.12 19.01 -7.41
C SER A 19 4.42 19.01 -5.91
N LEU A 20 3.66 18.27 -5.07
CA LEU A 20 3.92 18.22 -3.62
C LEU A 20 4.90 17.12 -3.19
N PHE A 21 5.08 16.07 -3.99
CA PHE A 21 6.00 14.97 -3.64
C PHE A 21 7.38 15.10 -4.29
N SER A 22 7.50 15.88 -5.37
CA SER A 22 8.74 16.02 -6.14
C SER A 22 9.72 17.05 -5.57
N SER A 23 9.23 18.10 -4.90
CA SER A 23 10.08 19.17 -4.34
C SER A 23 10.60 18.87 -2.92
N TRP A 24 9.83 18.14 -2.10
CA TRP A 24 10.21 17.79 -0.73
C TRP A 24 10.99 16.47 -0.62
N GLY A 25 10.78 15.54 -1.56
CA GLY A 25 11.23 14.15 -1.46
C GLY A 25 12.70 13.89 -1.79
N ARG A 26 13.45 14.85 -2.38
CA ARG A 26 14.88 14.60 -2.67
C ARG A 26 15.80 14.98 -1.52
N HIS A 27 15.47 16.03 -0.77
CA HIS A 27 16.39 16.60 0.23
C HIS A 27 16.40 15.84 1.56
N ARG A 28 15.28 15.20 1.96
CA ARG A 28 15.20 14.41 3.21
C ARG A 28 15.69 12.97 3.05
N PHE A 29 15.74 12.47 1.83
CA PHE A 29 16.17 11.10 1.52
C PHE A 29 17.63 11.02 1.10
N ALA A 30 18.32 12.15 0.93
CA ALA A 30 19.69 12.23 0.44
C ALA A 30 20.76 11.55 1.33
N GLY A 31 20.41 11.13 2.55
CA GLY A 31 21.31 10.44 3.47
C GLY A 31 20.88 9.01 3.87
N VAL A 32 19.82 8.45 3.28
CA VAL A 32 19.28 7.15 3.70
C VAL A 32 19.25 6.16 2.52
N ASP A 33 20.14 5.17 2.55
CA ASP A 33 20.08 4.00 1.66
C ASP A 33 19.10 2.97 2.23
N MET A 34 18.14 2.52 1.40
CA MET A 34 17.11 1.55 1.80
C MET A 34 17.09 0.36 0.86
N ARG A 35 17.46 -0.81 1.38
CA ARG A 35 17.35 -2.10 0.69
C ARG A 35 16.18 -2.91 1.25
N ILE A 36 15.14 -3.11 0.45
CA ILE A 36 13.91 -3.79 0.86
C ILE A 36 13.80 -5.13 0.13
N ARG A 37 13.63 -6.22 0.88
CA ARG A 37 13.31 -7.56 0.36
C ARG A 37 11.96 -7.99 0.89
N VAL A 38 11.04 -8.38 0.00
CA VAL A 38 9.70 -8.87 0.36
C VAL A 38 9.55 -10.30 -0.13
N LYS A 39 8.93 -11.16 0.69
CA LYS A 39 8.63 -12.56 0.37
C LYS A 39 7.18 -12.90 0.77
N GLY A 40 6.54 -13.76 -0.01
CA GLY A 40 5.16 -14.20 0.20
C GLY A 40 4.09 -13.21 -0.29
N GLY A 41 2.82 -13.62 -0.17
CA GLY A 41 1.67 -12.85 -0.65
C GLY A 41 1.53 -12.80 -2.18
N GLY A 42 0.68 -11.92 -2.68
CA GLY A 42 0.56 -11.56 -4.10
C GLY A 42 1.16 -10.19 -4.42
N HIS A 43 1.27 -9.84 -5.69
CA HIS A 43 1.91 -8.59 -6.16
C HIS A 43 1.35 -7.35 -5.46
N THR A 44 0.02 -7.25 -5.38
CA THR A 44 -0.64 -6.12 -4.72
C THR A 44 -0.27 -6.02 -3.24
N SER A 45 -0.31 -7.13 -2.49
CA SER A 45 0.08 -7.13 -1.07
C SER A 45 1.56 -6.81 -0.85
N GLN A 46 2.44 -7.19 -1.78
CA GLN A 46 3.86 -6.85 -1.72
C GLN A 46 4.08 -5.35 -1.90
N ILE A 47 3.35 -4.70 -2.83
CA ILE A 47 3.41 -3.25 -3.00
C ILE A 47 2.98 -2.53 -1.72
N TYR A 48 1.88 -2.96 -1.09
CA TYR A 48 1.46 -2.39 0.20
C TYR A 48 2.50 -2.59 1.31
N ALA A 49 3.17 -3.76 1.35
CA ALA A 49 4.24 -4.02 2.29
C ALA A 49 5.46 -3.11 2.06
N ILE A 50 5.85 -2.85 0.81
CA ILE A 50 6.94 -1.92 0.47
C ILE A 50 6.61 -0.50 0.90
N ARG A 51 5.36 -0.05 0.68
CA ARG A 51 4.93 1.30 1.10
C ARG A 51 4.98 1.45 2.63
N GLN A 52 4.52 0.44 3.35
CA GLN A 52 4.59 0.41 4.82
C GLN A 52 6.02 0.38 5.34
N SER A 53 6.92 -0.40 4.72
CA SER A 53 8.31 -0.52 5.18
C SER A 53 9.07 0.80 5.01
N ILE A 54 8.88 1.52 3.90
CA ILE A 54 9.48 2.84 3.70
C ILE A 54 9.00 3.84 4.77
N ALA A 55 7.68 3.91 4.99
CA ALA A 55 7.11 4.85 5.97
C ALA A 55 7.59 4.57 7.40
N LYS A 56 7.60 3.29 7.81
CA LYS A 56 8.09 2.86 9.14
C LYS A 56 9.59 3.10 9.30
N ALA A 57 10.39 2.83 8.26
CA ALA A 57 11.83 3.05 8.29
C ALA A 57 12.18 4.53 8.50
N LEU A 58 11.47 5.44 7.83
CA LEU A 58 11.65 6.88 8.02
C LEU A 58 11.32 7.31 9.45
N VAL A 59 10.15 6.93 9.98
CA VAL A 59 9.76 7.29 11.35
C VAL A 59 10.77 6.74 12.37
N ALA A 60 11.28 5.53 12.16
CA ALA A 60 12.31 4.93 13.02
C ALA A 60 13.67 5.64 12.92
N PHE A 61 14.07 6.08 11.73
CA PHE A 61 15.30 6.84 11.52
C PHE A 61 15.27 8.17 12.27
N TYR A 62 14.21 8.96 12.09
CA TYR A 62 14.05 10.25 12.78
C TYR A 62 13.93 10.08 14.30
N GLN A 63 13.33 8.98 14.77
CA GLN A 63 13.27 8.66 16.20
C GLN A 63 14.66 8.43 16.81
N LYS A 64 15.64 7.92 16.05
CA LYS A 64 16.96 7.55 16.58
C LYS A 64 18.03 8.64 16.39
N PHE A 65 17.98 9.38 15.29
CA PHE A 65 19.12 10.19 14.84
C PHE A 65 18.87 11.71 14.74
N VAL A 66 17.63 12.17 14.91
CA VAL A 66 17.30 13.60 14.73
C VAL A 66 16.64 14.17 15.99
N ASP A 67 15.31 14.13 16.08
CA ASP A 67 14.57 14.72 17.20
C ASP A 67 13.10 14.25 17.22
N GLU A 68 12.44 14.36 18.38
CA GLU A 68 11.04 13.95 18.55
C GLU A 68 10.04 14.86 17.82
N GLN A 69 10.39 16.13 17.61
CA GLN A 69 9.48 17.10 17.00
C GLN A 69 9.33 16.83 15.50
N SER A 70 10.43 16.66 14.79
CA SER A 70 10.50 16.22 13.39
C SER A 70 9.81 14.87 13.18
N LYS A 71 9.97 13.93 14.12
CA LYS A 71 9.26 12.64 14.09
C LYS A 71 7.74 12.84 14.13
N LYS A 72 7.24 13.70 15.02
CA LYS A 72 5.81 13.97 15.17
C LYS A 72 5.24 14.61 13.91
N GLU A 73 5.94 15.59 13.34
CA GLU A 73 5.55 16.24 12.08
C GLU A 73 5.45 15.24 10.91
N ILE A 74 6.47 14.40 10.73
CA ILE A 74 6.47 13.38 9.67
C ILE A 74 5.36 12.37 9.89
N LYS A 75 5.15 11.93 11.14
CA LYS A 75 4.08 11.01 11.49
C LYS A 75 2.71 11.62 11.19
N ASP A 76 2.48 12.87 11.54
CA ASP A 76 1.22 13.55 11.30
C ASP A 76 0.95 13.75 9.81
N ILE A 77 1.98 14.08 9.02
CA ILE A 77 1.88 14.14 7.55
C ILE A 77 1.51 12.77 6.96
N LEU A 78 2.19 11.71 7.40
CA LEU A 78 1.93 10.34 6.93
C LEU A 78 0.51 9.87 7.31
N VAL A 79 0.07 10.13 8.53
CA VAL A 79 -1.29 9.77 9.01
C VAL A 79 -2.37 10.54 8.26
N ARG A 80 -2.16 11.84 8.01
CA ARG A 80 -3.09 12.68 7.24
C ARG A 80 -3.23 12.19 5.80
N TYR A 81 -2.15 11.69 5.20
CA TYR A 81 -2.20 11.12 3.87
C TYR A 81 -2.90 9.76 3.85
N ASP A 82 -2.39 8.81 4.63
CA ASP A 82 -2.95 7.45 4.70
C ASP A 82 -2.49 6.74 5.99
N ARG A 83 -3.46 6.38 6.83
CA ARG A 83 -3.23 5.67 8.11
C ARG A 83 -2.60 4.29 7.93
N THR A 84 -2.85 3.64 6.78
CA THR A 84 -2.36 2.29 6.49
C THR A 84 -0.86 2.24 6.21
N LEU A 85 -0.19 3.38 6.06
CA LEU A 85 1.27 3.44 5.91
C LEU A 85 2.02 3.11 7.21
N LEU A 86 1.44 3.42 8.37
CA LEU A 86 2.07 3.18 9.66
C LEU A 86 1.53 1.93 10.35
N VAL A 87 0.24 1.65 10.22
CA VAL A 87 -0.41 0.49 10.85
C VAL A 87 -0.76 -0.52 9.75
N ALA A 88 -0.39 -1.79 9.97
CA ALA A 88 -0.75 -2.85 9.04
C ALA A 88 -2.26 -3.14 9.10
N ASP A 89 -2.88 -3.43 7.95
CA ASP A 89 -4.28 -3.87 7.93
C ASP A 89 -4.38 -5.23 8.66
N PRO A 90 -5.14 -5.33 9.78
CA PRO A 90 -5.24 -6.56 10.55
C PRO A 90 -6.06 -7.65 9.87
N ARG A 91 -6.74 -7.35 8.75
CA ARG A 91 -7.62 -8.31 8.06
C ARG A 91 -6.86 -9.58 7.67
N ARG A 92 -7.41 -10.73 8.08
CA ARG A 92 -6.95 -12.08 7.71
C ARG A 92 -8.12 -12.88 7.14
N CYS A 93 -7.82 -13.81 6.23
CA CYS A 93 -8.83 -14.68 5.67
C CYS A 93 -9.39 -15.60 6.77
N GLU A 94 -10.70 -15.58 6.95
CA GLU A 94 -11.39 -16.49 7.87
C GLU A 94 -11.19 -17.95 7.38
N PRO A 95 -10.90 -18.91 8.27
CA PRO A 95 -10.77 -20.31 7.89
C PRO A 95 -12.04 -20.86 7.24
N LYS A 96 -11.88 -21.86 6.36
CA LYS A 96 -13.01 -22.55 5.75
C LYS A 96 -13.77 -23.38 6.80
N LYS A 97 -15.10 -23.21 6.85
CA LYS A 97 -16.00 -24.02 7.66
C LYS A 97 -16.57 -25.18 6.83
N PHE A 98 -16.94 -26.28 7.48
CA PHE A 98 -17.53 -27.44 6.79
C PHE A 98 -18.89 -27.11 6.16
N GLY A 99 -19.39 -27.96 5.27
CA GLY A 99 -20.75 -27.81 4.74
C GLY A 99 -20.93 -26.65 3.75
N GLY A 100 -19.87 -26.22 3.07
CA GLY A 100 -19.93 -25.31 1.94
C GLY A 100 -18.56 -25.01 1.31
N ARG A 101 -18.56 -24.17 0.27
CA ARG A 101 -17.34 -23.92 -0.53
C ARG A 101 -16.38 -22.91 0.12
N GLY A 102 -16.87 -22.02 0.97
CA GLY A 102 -16.09 -20.93 1.59
C GLY A 102 -16.27 -20.81 3.10
N ALA A 103 -15.66 -19.79 3.72
CA ALA A 103 -15.70 -19.58 5.17
C ALA A 103 -17.12 -19.38 5.72
N ARG A 104 -18.00 -18.71 4.96
CA ARG A 104 -19.38 -18.41 5.35
C ARG A 104 -20.45 -19.03 4.43
N ALA A 105 -20.06 -19.48 3.24
CA ALA A 105 -20.98 -20.09 2.30
C ALA A 105 -21.36 -21.50 2.78
N ARG A 106 -22.66 -21.83 2.72
CA ARG A 106 -23.17 -23.18 2.97
C ARG A 106 -23.69 -23.79 1.66
N PHE A 107 -23.66 -25.12 1.55
CA PHE A 107 -24.32 -25.80 0.43
C PHE A 107 -25.84 -25.58 0.50
N GLN A 108 -26.45 -25.42 -0.66
CA GLN A 108 -27.89 -25.24 -0.77
C GLN A 108 -28.59 -26.50 -0.26
N LYS A 109 -29.58 -26.33 0.61
CA LYS A 109 -30.41 -27.43 1.08
C LYS A 109 -31.45 -27.76 0.01
N SER A 110 -31.61 -29.05 -0.30
CA SER A 110 -32.76 -29.56 -1.04
C SER A 110 -33.76 -30.11 -0.04
N TYR A 111 -34.97 -29.54 -0.01
CA TYR A 111 -36.09 -30.12 0.72
C TYR A 111 -36.91 -30.93 -0.27
N ARG A 112 -37.16 -32.18 0.07
CA ARG A 112 -38.05 -33.08 -0.64
C ARG A 112 -38.79 -33.91 0.40
#